data_AF-A0AAQ3T3P9-F1
#
_entry.id   AF-A0AAQ3T3P9-F1
#
_cell.length_a   1.000
_cell.length_b   1.000
_cell.length_c   1.000
_cell.angle_alpha   90.00
_cell.angle_beta   90.00
_cell.angle_gamma   90.00
#
_symmetry.space_group_name_H-M   'P 1'
#
loop_
_entity.id
_entity.type
_entity.pdbx_description
1 polymer ?
#
loop_
_entity_poly.entity_id
_entity_poly.type
_entity_poly.pdbx_seq_one_letter_code
_entity_poly.pdbx_strand_id
1 'polypeptide(L)'
;MESPVQAPRQLPPGFRFHPTDEELVVQYLRRKALSRPLPAAVIPVVHDVARLDPWDFPGASEGEGYFFSLRRAPATGRGGSSRRRAGSGYWKATGKEKPVFLQCDGGRRQLLVGVKTALAFHRSEPPSSSRTGWVMHEYRLAVAVPGVVAEQRKNASQDCGPGEWVVCRVFLKNRTGSRTNRDASCKALRSRTAAPQQRREDGGAGRQLPLLVSPPQPSCSSCVTGVTDCSDQDDEVSSIRDAPAASQREMLGQVLRRLRPAAAAAREYSAAAKEMNVRDALNSALDEEMSADPSVFLMGEEVGEYQGAYKISKGLLDKYGPDRVLDTPITEAGFTGIGVGAAYHGLRPVVEFMTFNFSMQAIDHIINSAAKSNYMSAGQISVPIVFRGPNGAAAGVGAQHSQCYAAWYAHVPGLKVLTPYSAEDARGLLKAAIRDPDPVIFLENELLYGESFPVSAEVLDSSFCLPIGKAKIEREGKDVTITAYSKMVGYALQAAEILSKEGISAEVINLRSIRPLDRDAINASVRKTNRLVTVEEGFPQHGIGAEICMSVVEESFAYLDAPVERIAGADVPMPYAANLERMAVPQVDDIVRAAKRACYRAVPVAATA
;
A
#
# COMPACT_ATOMS: atom_id res chain seq x y z
N MET A 1 -1.55 -16.10 50.24
CA MET A 1 -2.46 -16.49 49.15
C MET A 1 -1.66 -16.56 47.87
N GLU A 2 -1.60 -17.71 47.23
CA GLU A 2 -0.92 -17.84 45.93
C GLU A 2 -1.77 -17.18 44.84
N SER A 3 -1.14 -16.42 43.95
CA SER A 3 -1.82 -15.84 42.79
C SER A 3 -2.13 -16.94 41.77
N PRO A 4 -3.34 -17.00 41.18
CA PRO A 4 -3.66 -18.05 40.22
C PRO A 4 -2.75 -17.96 39.00
N VAL A 5 -2.34 -19.12 38.48
CA VAL A 5 -1.50 -19.23 37.28
C VAL A 5 -2.19 -18.51 36.12
N GLN A 6 -1.59 -17.40 35.66
CA GLN A 6 -2.06 -16.72 34.45
C GLN A 6 -2.00 -17.71 33.29
N ALA A 7 -3.15 -17.98 32.67
CA ALA A 7 -3.22 -18.72 31.43
C ALA A 7 -2.37 -17.97 30.37
N PRO A 8 -1.53 -18.68 29.58
CA PRO A 8 -0.76 -18.04 28.53
C PRO A 8 -1.71 -17.35 27.54
N ARG A 9 -1.38 -16.13 27.10
CA ARG A 9 -2.16 -15.45 26.06
C ARG A 9 -2.15 -16.35 24.82
N GLN A 10 -3.33 -16.76 24.34
CA GLN A 10 -3.42 -17.52 23.10
C GLN A 10 -2.80 -16.70 21.96
N LEU A 11 -1.96 -17.37 21.15
CA LEU A 11 -1.50 -16.78 19.89
C LEU A 11 -2.70 -16.58 18.95
N PRO A 12 -2.67 -15.59 18.05
CA PRO A 12 -3.71 -15.42 17.04
C PRO A 12 -3.96 -16.72 16.26
N PRO A 13 -5.21 -17.03 15.88
CA PRO A 13 -5.52 -18.20 15.07
C PRO A 13 -4.59 -18.33 13.85
N GLY A 14 -3.99 -19.50 13.68
CA GLY A 14 -3.00 -19.77 12.61
C GLY A 14 -1.53 -19.62 13.02
N PHE A 15 -1.20 -18.86 14.06
CA PHE A 15 0.17 -18.74 14.56
C PHE A 15 0.53 -19.90 15.50
N ARG A 16 1.76 -20.41 15.39
CA ARG A 16 2.30 -21.49 16.26
C ARG A 16 3.59 -21.05 16.92
N PHE A 17 3.73 -21.33 18.21
CA PHE A 17 4.96 -21.04 18.94
C PHE A 17 6.04 -22.07 18.66
N HIS A 18 6.95 -21.79 17.72
CA HIS A 18 8.06 -22.69 17.38
C HIS A 18 9.41 -21.94 17.24
N PRO A 19 9.89 -21.27 18.31
CA PRO A 19 11.13 -20.51 18.28
C PRO A 19 12.36 -21.41 18.06
N THR A 20 13.39 -20.81 17.46
CA THR A 20 14.73 -21.38 17.33
C THR A 20 15.44 -21.52 18.68
N ASP A 21 16.51 -22.32 18.72
CA ASP A 21 17.37 -22.45 19.88
C ASP A 21 17.97 -21.08 20.32
N GLU A 22 18.24 -20.19 19.36
CA GLU A 22 18.78 -18.85 19.59
C GLU A 22 17.73 -17.92 20.23
N GLU A 23 16.52 -17.85 19.66
CA GLU A 23 15.43 -17.00 20.17
C GLU A 23 14.99 -17.42 21.59
N LEU A 24 14.94 -18.73 21.87
CA LEU A 24 14.66 -19.25 23.21
C LEU A 24 15.65 -18.72 24.25
N VAL A 25 16.93 -18.60 23.87
CA VAL A 25 17.98 -18.11 24.77
C VAL A 25 17.98 -16.58 24.85
N VAL A 26 17.96 -15.89 23.70
CA VAL A 26 18.19 -14.43 23.62
C VAL A 26 16.91 -13.62 23.88
N GLN A 27 15.77 -14.02 23.29
CA GLN A 27 14.53 -13.25 23.36
C GLN A 27 13.63 -13.67 24.52
N TYR A 28 13.73 -14.93 24.98
CA TYR A 28 12.93 -15.44 26.10
C TYR A 28 13.75 -15.57 27.38
N LEU A 29 14.75 -16.47 27.43
CA LEU A 29 15.48 -16.77 28.66
C LEU A 29 16.25 -15.56 29.22
N ARG A 30 17.06 -14.88 28.39
CA ARG A 30 17.83 -13.70 28.81
C ARG A 30 16.90 -12.59 29.30
N ARG A 31 15.77 -12.37 28.64
CA ARG A 31 14.79 -11.36 29.07
C ARG A 31 14.13 -11.75 30.40
N LYS A 32 13.70 -13.00 30.57
CA LYS A 32 13.16 -13.51 31.83
C LYS A 32 14.16 -13.40 32.99
N ALA A 33 15.42 -13.75 32.76
CA ALA A 33 16.48 -13.67 33.77
C ALA A 33 16.84 -12.22 34.17
N LEU A 34 16.62 -11.26 33.26
CA LEU A 34 16.82 -9.82 33.50
C LEU A 34 15.51 -9.07 33.83
N SER A 35 14.41 -9.79 34.11
CA SER A 35 13.07 -9.23 34.36
C SER A 35 12.57 -8.24 33.29
N ARG A 36 13.01 -8.40 32.03
CA ARG A 36 12.62 -7.55 30.89
C ARG A 36 11.34 -8.07 30.21
N PRO A 37 10.52 -7.20 29.58
CA PRO A 37 9.33 -7.61 28.83
C PRO A 37 9.62 -8.67 27.77
N LEU A 38 8.85 -9.77 27.82
CA LEU A 38 8.92 -10.85 26.84
C LEU A 38 8.21 -10.46 25.53
N PRO A 39 8.65 -10.95 24.36
CA PRO A 39 7.97 -10.68 23.09
C PRO A 39 6.52 -11.17 23.05
N ALA A 40 6.24 -12.29 23.72
CA ALA A 40 4.90 -12.81 23.93
C ALA A 40 4.81 -13.58 25.26
N ALA A 41 3.70 -13.46 25.98
CA ALA A 41 3.44 -14.14 27.25
C ALA A 41 2.91 -15.57 27.03
N VAL A 42 3.67 -16.38 26.27
CA VAL A 42 3.28 -17.72 25.79
C VAL A 42 4.03 -18.87 26.45
N ILE A 43 5.16 -18.60 27.12
CA ILE A 43 5.90 -19.59 27.90
C ILE A 43 5.45 -19.46 29.38
N PRO A 44 4.65 -20.38 29.93
CA PRO A 44 4.27 -20.39 31.35
C PRO A 44 5.48 -20.67 32.27
N VAL A 45 5.34 -20.29 33.54
CA VAL A 45 6.31 -20.60 34.60
C VAL A 45 5.90 -21.89 35.30
N VAL A 46 6.82 -22.86 35.40
CA VAL A 46 6.66 -24.11 36.15
C VAL A 46 7.90 -24.30 37.02
N HIS A 47 7.74 -24.23 38.35
CA HIS A 47 8.86 -24.08 39.31
C HIS A 47 9.97 -25.15 39.19
N ASP A 48 9.61 -26.44 39.07
CA ASP A 48 10.57 -27.54 38.83
C ASP A 48 9.98 -28.50 37.78
N VAL A 49 10.19 -28.17 36.50
CA VAL A 49 9.73 -28.98 35.34
C VAL A 49 10.23 -30.43 35.43
N ALA A 50 11.39 -30.67 36.03
CA ALA A 50 12.00 -32.00 36.08
C ALA A 50 11.38 -32.93 37.13
N ARG A 51 10.42 -32.46 37.95
CA ARG A 51 9.62 -33.30 38.86
C ARG A 51 8.33 -33.84 38.25
N LEU A 52 7.84 -33.24 37.17
CA LEU A 52 6.61 -33.65 36.52
C LEU A 52 6.90 -34.79 35.53
N ASP A 53 5.93 -35.70 35.39
CA ASP A 53 5.97 -36.66 34.29
C ASP A 53 5.56 -35.98 32.98
N PRO A 54 5.99 -36.50 31.81
CA PRO A 54 5.78 -35.83 30.53
C PRO A 54 4.33 -35.55 30.12
N TRP A 55 3.37 -36.25 30.73
CA TRP A 55 1.93 -36.09 30.48
C TRP A 55 1.24 -35.17 31.48
N ASP A 56 1.90 -34.78 32.58
CA ASP A 56 1.36 -33.84 33.58
C ASP A 56 1.59 -32.37 33.20
N PHE A 57 2.31 -32.12 32.10
CA PHE A 57 2.60 -30.76 31.64
C PHE A 57 1.37 -30.06 31.04
N PRO A 58 1.17 -28.77 31.31
CA PRO A 58 0.20 -27.95 30.58
C PRO A 58 0.47 -28.03 29.07
N GLY A 59 -0.52 -28.45 28.28
CA GLY A 59 -0.39 -28.66 26.84
C GLY A 59 0.14 -30.04 26.39
N ALA A 60 0.25 -31.03 27.29
CA ALA A 60 0.76 -32.38 26.94
C ALA A 60 -0.01 -33.08 25.79
N SER A 61 -1.28 -32.74 25.56
CA SER A 61 -2.11 -33.19 24.44
C SER A 61 -1.60 -32.73 23.06
N GLU A 62 -0.88 -31.62 23.00
CA GLU A 62 -0.31 -31.05 21.78
C GLU A 62 1.03 -31.72 21.40
N GLY A 63 1.65 -32.43 22.34
CA GLY A 63 2.89 -33.22 22.13
C GLY A 63 4.19 -32.42 22.16
N GLU A 64 4.13 -31.10 22.35
CA GLU A 64 5.25 -30.19 22.55
C GLU A 64 4.83 -29.02 23.48
N GLY A 65 5.70 -28.62 24.41
CA GLY A 65 5.46 -27.51 25.33
C GLY A 65 6.75 -26.82 25.77
N TYR A 66 6.63 -25.57 26.20
CA TYR A 66 7.74 -24.70 26.59
C TYR A 66 7.48 -24.08 27.97
N PHE A 67 8.47 -24.13 28.86
CA PHE A 67 8.31 -23.73 30.26
C PHE A 67 9.52 -22.94 30.78
N PHE A 68 9.29 -21.85 31.51
CA PHE A 68 10.32 -21.26 32.36
C PHE A 68 10.40 -22.04 33.67
N SER A 69 11.60 -22.42 34.10
CA SER A 69 11.82 -23.18 35.32
C SER A 69 13.06 -22.69 36.07
N LEU A 70 13.21 -23.07 37.34
CA LEU A 70 14.42 -22.78 38.11
C LEU A 70 15.40 -23.95 38.02
N ARG A 71 16.66 -23.65 37.74
CA ARG A 71 17.73 -24.66 37.64
C ARG A 71 17.94 -25.35 38.98
N ARG A 72 17.80 -26.66 39.00
CA ARG A 72 18.22 -27.50 40.12
C ARG A 72 19.73 -27.70 40.10
N ALA A 73 20.38 -27.50 41.25
CA ALA A 73 21.80 -27.80 41.40
C ALA A 73 22.09 -29.30 41.11
N PRO A 74 23.26 -29.65 40.54
CA PRO A 74 23.68 -31.04 40.43
C PRO A 74 23.75 -31.68 41.83
N ALA A 75 23.32 -32.93 41.97
CA ALA A 75 23.40 -33.64 43.26
C ALA A 75 24.87 -33.84 43.66
N THR A 76 25.34 -33.11 44.66
CA THR A 76 26.72 -33.18 45.18
C THR A 76 26.90 -34.42 46.05
N GLY A 77 27.36 -35.52 45.44
CA GLY A 77 27.77 -36.73 46.15
C GLY A 77 28.66 -37.61 45.28
N ARG A 78 29.70 -38.24 45.87
CA ARG A 78 30.51 -39.25 45.16
C ARG A 78 29.61 -40.45 44.83
N GLY A 79 29.44 -40.75 43.54
CA GLY A 79 28.45 -41.72 43.04
C GLY A 79 27.11 -41.11 42.60
N GLY A 80 26.96 -39.78 42.65
CA GLY A 80 25.74 -39.05 42.29
C GLY A 80 25.26 -39.30 40.86
N SER A 81 24.16 -40.04 40.73
CA SER A 81 23.52 -40.34 39.46
C SER A 81 22.91 -39.08 38.80
N SER A 82 23.16 -38.87 37.50
CA SER A 82 22.63 -37.76 36.68
C SER A 82 21.12 -37.84 36.33
N ARG A 83 20.34 -38.49 37.21
CA ARG A 83 18.89 -38.72 37.07
C ARG A 83 18.12 -37.72 37.95
N ARG A 84 17.14 -37.03 37.37
CA ARG A 84 16.21 -36.14 38.07
C ARG A 84 14.88 -36.91 38.24
N ARG A 85 14.51 -37.22 39.49
CA ARG A 85 13.30 -37.97 39.84
C ARG A 85 12.04 -37.17 39.51
N ALA A 86 11.08 -37.81 38.84
CA ALA A 86 9.73 -37.34 38.59
C ALA A 86 8.71 -38.26 39.28
N GLY A 87 7.43 -38.19 38.91
CA GLY A 87 6.34 -38.98 39.50
C GLY A 87 6.50 -40.49 39.30
N SER A 88 6.38 -40.96 38.06
CA SER A 88 6.47 -42.39 37.70
C SER A 88 7.84 -42.82 37.15
N GLY A 89 8.82 -41.93 37.16
CA GLY A 89 10.09 -42.14 36.47
C GLY A 89 11.17 -41.12 36.77
N TYR A 90 12.07 -40.92 35.81
CA TYR A 90 13.16 -39.95 35.92
C TYR A 90 13.62 -39.40 34.56
N TRP A 91 14.04 -38.14 34.56
CA TRP A 91 14.76 -37.51 33.46
C TRP A 91 16.26 -37.80 33.57
N LYS A 92 16.89 -38.27 32.50
CA LYS A 92 18.34 -38.53 32.44
C LYS A 92 18.97 -37.76 31.29
N ALA A 93 20.08 -37.05 31.55
CA ALA A 93 20.83 -36.36 30.51
C ALA A 93 21.36 -37.33 29.44
N THR A 94 21.26 -36.94 28.17
CA THR A 94 21.66 -37.74 27.01
C THR A 94 22.63 -36.97 26.11
N GLY A 95 23.86 -37.46 25.99
CA GLY A 95 24.91 -36.85 25.17
C GLY A 95 25.67 -35.72 25.87
N LYS A 96 26.56 -35.05 25.13
CA LYS A 96 27.24 -33.84 25.57
C LYS A 96 26.32 -32.62 25.41
N GLU A 97 26.52 -31.63 26.28
CA GLU A 97 25.85 -30.33 26.15
C GLU A 97 26.24 -29.66 24.82
N LYS A 98 25.29 -28.95 24.20
CA LYS A 98 25.50 -28.26 22.92
C LYS A 98 25.53 -26.75 23.12
N PRO A 99 26.55 -26.02 22.61
CA PRO A 99 26.53 -24.56 22.64
C PRO A 99 25.40 -24.01 21.75
N VAL A 100 24.85 -22.87 22.15
CA VAL A 100 23.90 -22.07 21.36
C VAL A 100 24.58 -20.75 21.02
N PHE A 101 24.72 -20.47 19.73
CA PHE A 101 25.37 -19.27 19.21
C PHE A 101 24.34 -18.32 18.60
N LEU A 102 24.51 -17.02 18.84
CA LEU A 102 23.87 -15.93 18.12
C LEU A 102 24.73 -15.56 16.91
N GLN A 103 24.11 -15.46 15.73
CA GLN A 103 24.79 -14.93 14.54
C GLN A 103 24.82 -13.38 14.61
N CYS A 104 26.00 -12.81 14.40
CA CYS A 104 26.21 -11.36 14.30
C CYS A 104 26.77 -11.01 12.91
N ASP A 105 26.64 -9.74 12.52
CA ASP A 105 27.30 -9.15 11.34
C ASP A 105 27.03 -9.93 10.03
N GLY A 106 25.76 -10.28 9.79
CA GLY A 106 25.35 -11.04 8.60
C GLY A 106 25.86 -12.48 8.57
N GLY A 107 26.18 -13.08 9.72
CA GLY A 107 26.72 -14.44 9.85
C GLY A 107 28.25 -14.52 9.81
N ARG A 108 28.96 -13.39 9.83
CA ARG A 108 30.43 -13.34 9.86
C ARG A 108 31.02 -13.61 11.25
N ARG A 109 30.23 -13.43 12.32
CA ARG A 109 30.66 -13.60 13.70
C ARG A 109 29.64 -14.40 14.49
N GLN A 110 30.11 -15.25 15.40
CA GLN A 110 29.26 -16.07 16.28
C GLN A 110 29.55 -15.74 17.75
N LEU A 111 28.50 -15.43 18.51
CA LEU A 111 28.58 -15.16 19.94
C LEU A 111 27.94 -16.30 20.73
N LEU A 112 28.66 -16.90 21.68
CA LEU A 112 28.10 -17.93 22.56
C LEU A 112 27.09 -17.28 23.53
N VAL A 113 25.80 -17.55 23.34
CA VAL A 113 24.72 -16.97 24.16
C VAL A 113 24.15 -17.95 25.18
N GLY A 114 24.24 -19.25 24.91
CA GLY A 114 23.67 -20.27 25.80
C GLY A 114 24.21 -21.67 25.60
N VAL A 115 23.65 -22.59 26.39
CA VAL A 115 23.97 -24.03 26.35
C VAL A 115 22.68 -24.83 26.44
N LYS A 116 22.56 -25.84 25.57
CA LYS A 116 21.40 -26.74 25.44
C LYS A 116 21.77 -28.14 25.91
N THR A 117 21.04 -28.64 26.90
CA THR A 117 21.17 -30.00 27.46
C THR A 117 19.96 -30.83 27.05
N ALA A 118 20.16 -31.99 26.45
CA ALA A 118 19.07 -32.92 26.15
C ALA A 118 18.91 -33.94 27.28
N LEU A 119 17.68 -34.18 27.73
CA LEU A 119 17.32 -35.22 28.69
C LEU A 119 16.24 -36.13 28.08
N ALA A 120 16.30 -37.42 28.35
CA ALA A 120 15.25 -38.37 28.00
C ALA A 120 14.53 -38.86 29.26
N PHE A 121 13.22 -39.06 29.17
CA PHE A 121 12.44 -39.62 30.27
C PHE A 121 12.46 -41.14 30.25
N HIS A 122 12.69 -41.74 31.42
CA HIS A 122 12.59 -43.17 31.67
C HIS A 122 11.47 -43.44 32.66
N ARG A 123 10.61 -44.42 32.37
CA ARG A 123 9.52 -44.85 33.26
C ARG A 123 10.01 -45.98 34.16
N SER A 124 9.55 -45.98 35.41
CA SER A 124 9.94 -46.88 36.51
C SER A 124 11.40 -46.74 36.95
N GLU A 125 11.68 -47.15 38.19
CA GLU A 125 13.07 -47.24 38.67
C GLU A 125 13.81 -48.47 38.10
N PRO A 126 15.15 -48.44 38.01
CA PRO A 126 15.94 -49.61 37.67
C PRO A 126 15.78 -50.73 38.73
N PRO A 127 15.87 -52.02 38.34
CA PRO A 127 16.33 -52.51 37.04
C PRO A 127 15.27 -52.45 35.92
N SER A 128 13.98 -52.33 36.26
CA SER A 128 12.84 -52.34 35.33
C SER A 128 12.63 -51.07 34.49
N SER A 129 13.58 -50.13 34.48
CA SER A 129 13.38 -48.81 33.87
C SER A 129 13.40 -48.85 32.34
N SER A 130 12.30 -48.45 31.69
CA SER A 130 12.21 -48.38 30.22
C SER A 130 12.37 -46.94 29.72
N ARG A 131 13.11 -46.74 28.62
CA ARG A 131 13.26 -45.41 28.00
C ARG A 131 12.01 -45.08 27.18
N THR A 132 11.42 -43.91 27.42
CA THR A 132 10.26 -43.42 26.66
C THR A 132 10.67 -42.57 25.45
N GLY A 133 9.70 -42.20 24.61
CA GLY A 133 9.91 -41.24 23.52
C GLY A 133 10.04 -39.78 23.97
N TRP A 134 9.77 -39.45 25.23
CA TRP A 134 9.77 -38.06 25.70
C TRP A 134 11.18 -37.50 25.90
N VAL A 135 11.39 -36.30 25.39
CA VAL A 135 12.66 -35.56 25.42
C VAL A 135 12.43 -34.16 25.96
N MET A 136 13.33 -33.70 26.82
CA MET A 136 13.40 -32.33 27.30
C MET A 136 14.71 -31.70 26.81
N HIS A 137 14.63 -30.54 26.17
CA HIS A 137 15.76 -29.65 25.96
C HIS A 137 15.74 -28.56 27.03
N GLU A 138 16.74 -28.56 27.92
CA GLU A 138 16.98 -27.51 28.90
C GLU A 138 18.00 -26.51 28.33
N TYR A 139 17.63 -25.23 28.30
CA TYR A 139 18.45 -24.12 27.81
C TYR A 139 18.90 -23.26 28.99
N ARG A 140 20.20 -22.94 29.01
CA ARG A 140 20.87 -22.13 30.03
C ARG A 140 21.62 -20.98 29.37
N LEU A 141 21.84 -19.89 30.11
CA LEU A 141 22.66 -18.77 29.62
C LEU A 141 24.15 -19.14 29.65
N ALA A 142 24.93 -18.58 28.74
CA ALA A 142 26.38 -18.68 28.80
C ALA A 142 26.92 -17.68 29.85
N VAL A 143 27.85 -18.11 30.70
CA VAL A 143 28.43 -17.30 31.79
C VAL A 143 29.21 -16.07 31.26
N ALA A 144 29.58 -16.07 29.97
CA ALA A 144 30.43 -15.07 29.33
C ALA A 144 29.65 -13.96 28.56
N VAL A 145 28.49 -13.52 29.06
CA VAL A 145 27.76 -12.38 28.49
C VAL A 145 28.04 -11.10 29.29
N PRO A 146 28.78 -10.11 28.73
CA PRO A 146 28.96 -8.81 29.37
C PRO A 146 27.61 -8.14 29.68
N GLY A 147 27.50 -7.56 30.88
CA GLY A 147 26.30 -6.86 31.35
C GLY A 147 25.48 -7.62 32.42
N VAL A 148 25.59 -8.94 32.54
CA VAL A 148 24.80 -9.70 33.55
C VAL A 148 25.38 -9.56 34.97
N VAL A 149 26.69 -9.37 35.10
CA VAL A 149 27.39 -9.31 36.41
C VAL A 149 27.35 -7.91 37.06
N ALA A 150 27.03 -6.86 36.31
CA ALA A 150 27.10 -5.47 36.78
C ALA A 150 25.83 -5.00 37.52
N GLU A 151 24.64 -5.39 37.08
CA GLU A 151 23.37 -4.85 37.61
C GLU A 151 22.91 -5.52 38.92
N GLN A 152 23.36 -6.75 39.22
CA GLN A 152 22.92 -7.47 40.43
C GLN A 152 23.52 -6.96 41.76
N ARG A 153 24.48 -6.02 41.74
CA ARG A 153 25.17 -5.55 42.97
C ARG A 153 24.53 -4.36 43.69
N LYS A 154 23.44 -3.77 43.18
CA LYS A 154 22.84 -2.56 43.80
C LYS A 154 21.71 -2.78 44.79
N ASN A 155 21.02 -3.94 44.78
CA ASN A 155 19.93 -4.25 45.72
C ASN A 155 20.20 -5.54 46.50
N ALA A 156 21.17 -5.51 47.40
CA ALA A 156 21.50 -6.65 48.28
C ALA A 156 21.26 -6.29 49.75
N SER A 157 20.02 -6.47 50.21
CA SER A 157 19.68 -6.49 51.64
C SER A 157 18.75 -7.67 51.94
N GLN A 158 19.29 -8.63 52.70
CA GLN A 158 18.64 -9.78 53.34
C GLN A 158 18.19 -10.97 52.46
N ASP A 159 18.42 -12.14 53.04
CA ASP A 159 18.13 -13.54 52.66
C ASP A 159 18.74 -14.19 51.41
N CYS A 160 19.13 -15.46 51.61
CA CYS A 160 19.88 -16.33 50.69
C CYS A 160 18.93 -17.17 49.81
N GLY A 161 19.26 -17.45 48.55
CA GLY A 161 18.46 -18.43 47.79
C GLY A 161 18.94 -18.81 46.37
N PRO A 162 18.53 -20.00 45.87
CA PRO A 162 18.97 -20.55 44.58
C PRO A 162 18.05 -20.21 43.40
N GLY A 163 18.58 -20.29 42.17
CA GLY A 163 17.78 -20.45 40.96
C GLY A 163 18.24 -19.63 39.74
N GLU A 164 19.17 -20.18 38.95
CA GLU A 164 19.36 -19.71 37.57
C GLU A 164 18.08 -20.06 36.78
N TRP A 165 17.44 -19.08 36.12
CA TRP A 165 16.32 -19.40 35.22
C TRP A 165 16.80 -20.30 34.08
N VAL A 166 15.94 -21.23 33.67
CA VAL A 166 16.10 -22.04 32.46
C VAL A 166 14.82 -22.02 31.64
N VAL A 167 14.95 -22.26 30.35
CA VAL A 167 13.80 -22.63 29.50
C VAL A 167 13.88 -24.12 29.23
N CYS A 168 12.78 -24.83 29.44
CA CYS A 168 12.63 -26.25 29.14
C CYS A 168 11.62 -26.42 28.01
N ARG A 169 12.06 -26.99 26.89
CA ARG A 169 11.19 -27.46 25.80
C ARG A 169 11.00 -28.97 25.95
N VAL A 170 9.79 -29.42 26.23
CA VAL A 170 9.45 -30.85 26.38
C VAL A 170 8.63 -31.30 25.18
N PHE A 171 8.96 -32.44 24.58
CA PHE A 171 8.28 -32.92 23.37
C PHE A 171 8.39 -34.45 23.23
N LEU A 172 7.43 -35.04 22.52
CA LEU A 172 7.43 -36.47 22.19
C LEU A 172 8.20 -36.75 20.88
N LYS A 173 9.30 -37.50 20.97
CA LYS A 173 10.05 -37.94 19.79
C LYS A 173 9.37 -39.15 19.16
N ASN A 174 8.79 -38.93 17.98
CA ASN A 174 8.05 -39.84 17.08
C ASN A 174 6.52 -39.67 17.10
N ARG A 175 6.05 -38.58 16.47
CA ARG A 175 4.76 -38.57 15.75
C ARG A 175 5.09 -38.35 14.28
N THR A 176 4.93 -39.37 13.44
CA THR A 176 5.25 -39.33 12.00
C THR A 176 4.19 -38.51 11.25
N GLY A 177 4.35 -37.19 11.26
CA GLY A 177 3.77 -36.26 10.29
C GLY A 177 4.91 -35.61 9.51
N SER A 178 4.96 -35.88 8.20
CA SER A 178 6.01 -35.50 7.24
C SER A 178 6.82 -34.22 7.58
N ARG A 179 8.00 -34.40 8.19
CA ARG A 179 9.10 -33.42 8.12
C ARG A 179 10.04 -33.83 6.99
N THR A 180 9.67 -33.48 5.76
CA THR A 180 10.64 -33.40 4.67
C THR A 180 11.74 -32.41 5.05
N ASN A 181 12.98 -32.80 4.81
CA ASN A 181 14.18 -32.10 5.23
C ASN A 181 14.37 -30.79 4.44
N ARG A 182 13.81 -29.66 4.90
CA ARG A 182 13.85 -28.38 4.18
C ARG A 182 15.18 -27.61 4.32
N ASP A 183 16.02 -27.91 5.31
CA ASP A 183 17.32 -27.23 5.50
C ASP A 183 18.41 -27.66 4.50
N ALA A 184 18.20 -28.75 3.75
CA ALA A 184 19.08 -29.13 2.63
C ALA A 184 18.81 -28.32 1.34
N SER A 185 17.63 -27.71 1.21
CA SER A 185 17.18 -27.11 -0.07
C SER A 185 17.77 -25.72 -0.34
N CYS A 186 18.13 -24.96 0.70
CA CYS A 186 18.68 -23.60 0.56
C CYS A 186 20.20 -23.53 0.29
N LYS A 187 20.93 -24.66 0.28
CA LYS A 187 22.37 -24.69 -0.06
C LYS A 187 22.70 -25.35 -1.41
N ALA A 188 21.76 -26.10 -2.00
CA ALA A 188 21.96 -26.74 -3.31
C ALA A 188 21.63 -25.82 -4.51
N LEU A 189 20.93 -24.70 -4.29
CA LEU A 189 20.44 -23.82 -5.36
C LEU A 189 21.42 -22.70 -5.80
N ARG A 190 22.68 -22.74 -5.36
CA ARG A 190 23.73 -21.76 -5.74
C ARG A 190 24.88 -22.33 -6.57
N SER A 191 24.75 -23.56 -7.08
CA SER A 191 25.82 -24.21 -7.86
C SER A 191 25.27 -25.15 -8.94
N ARG A 192 24.50 -24.62 -9.90
CA ARG A 192 24.10 -25.34 -11.15
C ARG A 192 23.62 -24.41 -12.27
N THR A 193 24.53 -23.58 -12.76
CA THR A 193 24.42 -22.93 -14.09
C THR A 193 25.67 -23.27 -14.91
N ALA A 194 25.69 -24.49 -15.43
CA ALA A 194 26.59 -24.92 -16.50
C ALA A 194 25.72 -25.62 -17.55
N ALA A 195 25.63 -25.01 -18.73
CA ALA A 195 24.81 -25.53 -19.82
C ALA A 195 25.47 -26.76 -20.47
N PRO A 196 24.73 -27.83 -20.79
CA PRO A 196 25.25 -28.90 -21.63
C PRO A 196 25.17 -28.48 -23.11
N GLN A 197 26.32 -28.44 -23.78
CA GLN A 197 26.34 -28.47 -25.24
C GLN A 197 25.77 -29.81 -25.71
N GLN A 198 24.84 -29.78 -26.67
CA GLN A 198 24.55 -30.95 -27.50
C GLN A 198 24.80 -30.62 -28.98
N ARG A 199 25.60 -31.49 -29.59
CA ARG A 199 25.92 -31.49 -31.02
C ARG A 199 24.67 -31.85 -31.82
N ARG A 200 24.56 -31.32 -33.03
CA ARG A 200 23.81 -31.94 -34.12
C ARG A 200 24.76 -32.14 -35.29
N GLU A 201 24.72 -33.33 -35.87
CA GLU A 201 25.48 -33.71 -37.05
C GLU A 201 24.70 -33.39 -38.34
N ASP A 202 25.40 -33.47 -39.46
CA ASP A 202 25.01 -32.95 -40.76
C ASP A 202 23.90 -33.73 -41.51
N GLY A 203 23.28 -33.06 -42.47
CA GLY A 203 22.36 -33.63 -43.46
C GLY A 203 21.84 -32.54 -44.40
N GLY A 204 22.50 -32.34 -45.53
CA GLY A 204 22.35 -31.11 -46.33
C GLY A 204 21.53 -31.22 -47.62
N ALA A 205 20.96 -30.07 -48.03
CA ALA A 205 20.60 -29.60 -49.38
C ALA A 205 19.85 -28.26 -49.21
N GLY A 206 20.05 -27.18 -49.96
CA GLY A 206 20.96 -26.94 -51.08
C GLY A 206 20.32 -25.95 -52.07
N ARG A 207 20.57 -24.63 -51.92
CA ARG A 207 20.41 -23.62 -52.98
C ARG A 207 21.04 -22.27 -52.58
N GLN A 208 21.56 -21.58 -53.58
CA GLN A 208 22.47 -20.45 -53.49
C GLN A 208 21.80 -19.08 -53.80
N LEU A 209 22.25 -18.04 -53.07
CA LEU A 209 22.63 -16.67 -53.51
C LEU A 209 21.49 -15.63 -53.77
N PRO A 210 21.77 -14.29 -53.72
CA PRO A 210 22.87 -13.56 -53.05
C PRO A 210 22.58 -12.14 -52.42
N LEU A 211 23.48 -11.71 -51.51
CA LEU A 211 24.09 -10.37 -51.31
C LEU A 211 23.36 -9.13 -50.69
N LEU A 212 24.08 -8.52 -49.71
CA LEU A 212 24.24 -7.08 -49.36
C LEU A 212 22.99 -6.28 -48.88
N VAL A 213 23.06 -5.30 -47.96
CA VAL A 213 24.04 -4.21 -47.72
C VAL A 213 24.16 -3.87 -46.21
N SER A 214 25.32 -3.35 -45.77
CA SER A 214 25.59 -2.79 -44.42
C SER A 214 25.50 -1.24 -44.37
N PRO A 215 25.28 -0.59 -43.21
CA PRO A 215 24.82 0.79 -43.13
C PRO A 215 25.96 1.85 -43.08
N PRO A 216 25.62 3.14 -43.24
CA PRO A 216 26.51 4.24 -42.86
C PRO A 216 25.96 5.17 -41.76
N GLN A 217 26.89 5.62 -40.92
CA GLN A 217 26.94 6.88 -40.18
C GLN A 217 28.33 7.50 -40.48
N PRO A 218 28.65 8.73 -40.03
CA PRO A 218 27.96 10.00 -40.24
C PRO A 218 28.91 11.02 -40.94
N SER A 219 28.46 12.25 -41.22
CA SER A 219 29.38 13.34 -41.61
C SER A 219 28.96 14.70 -41.08
N CYS A 220 29.90 15.42 -40.47
CA CYS A 220 29.73 16.75 -39.87
C CYS A 220 29.86 17.91 -40.87
N SER A 221 29.55 19.11 -40.36
CA SER A 221 29.93 20.44 -40.86
C SER A 221 29.14 20.94 -42.09
N SER A 222 28.93 22.24 -42.29
CA SER A 222 29.46 23.44 -41.61
C SER A 222 28.48 24.63 -41.67
N CYS A 223 28.82 25.73 -40.97
CA CYS A 223 28.38 27.14 -41.08
C CYS A 223 27.48 27.58 -42.28
N VAL A 224 26.61 28.59 -42.15
CA VAL A 224 26.98 30.03 -41.99
C VAL A 224 25.86 30.87 -41.36
N THR A 225 26.27 31.89 -40.59
CA THR A 225 25.44 32.95 -40.02
C THR A 225 24.94 33.96 -41.06
N GLY A 226 23.66 34.35 -40.99
CA GLY A 226 23.10 35.48 -41.74
C GLY A 226 22.20 36.32 -40.85
N VAL A 227 22.61 37.56 -40.57
CA VAL A 227 21.88 38.56 -39.79
C VAL A 227 21.20 39.53 -40.75
N THR A 228 19.93 39.87 -40.52
CA THR A 228 19.39 41.21 -40.79
C THR A 228 18.21 41.51 -39.86
N ASP A 229 18.30 42.68 -39.25
CA ASP A 229 17.22 43.39 -38.54
C ASP A 229 16.06 43.77 -39.46
N CYS A 230 14.87 43.99 -38.87
CA CYS A 230 14.16 45.28 -38.95
C CYS A 230 12.86 45.24 -38.11
N SER A 231 12.59 46.35 -37.45
CA SER A 231 11.48 46.58 -36.51
C SER A 231 10.32 47.37 -37.15
N ASP A 232 9.26 47.59 -36.35
CA ASP A 232 8.25 48.66 -36.50
C ASP A 232 7.23 48.51 -37.67
N GLN A 233 5.98 48.99 -37.61
CA GLN A 233 5.21 49.62 -36.51
C GLN A 233 3.69 49.45 -36.73
N ASP A 234 2.94 49.88 -35.72
CA ASP A 234 1.48 49.97 -35.55
C ASP A 234 0.64 50.58 -36.70
N ASP A 235 -0.68 50.33 -36.70
CA ASP A 235 -1.68 51.42 -36.86
C ASP A 235 -3.14 51.06 -36.44
N GLU A 236 -3.97 52.11 -36.24
CA GLU A 236 -5.20 52.16 -35.42
C GLU A 236 -6.59 52.19 -36.16
N VAL A 237 -7.68 51.79 -35.43
CA VAL A 237 -9.07 52.39 -35.40
C VAL A 237 -9.91 52.42 -36.73
N SER A 238 -11.25 52.44 -36.85
CA SER A 238 -12.52 52.59 -36.04
C SER A 238 -13.60 51.62 -36.59
N SER A 239 -14.71 51.20 -35.93
CA SER A 239 -15.89 51.81 -35.23
C SER A 239 -17.13 52.14 -36.12
N ILE A 240 -18.32 52.25 -35.48
CA ILE A 240 -19.70 52.51 -36.00
C ILE A 240 -20.50 51.23 -36.40
N ARG A 241 -21.82 51.08 -36.16
CA ARG A 241 -22.78 51.31 -35.03
C ARG A 241 -24.21 51.07 -35.56
N ASP A 242 -25.09 50.69 -34.62
CA ASP A 242 -26.56 50.88 -34.58
C ASP A 242 -27.54 49.94 -35.34
N ALA A 243 -28.61 49.59 -34.61
CA ALA A 243 -29.85 48.89 -35.01
C ALA A 243 -31.06 49.86 -34.87
N PRO A 244 -32.34 49.47 -35.12
CA PRO A 244 -33.16 48.93 -34.00
C PRO A 244 -34.45 48.08 -34.31
N ALA A 245 -34.88 47.34 -33.28
CA ALA A 245 -36.25 47.13 -32.73
C ALA A 245 -37.49 46.66 -33.57
N ALA A 246 -37.90 45.40 -33.29
CA ALA A 246 -39.16 44.95 -32.67
C ALA A 246 -40.58 45.54 -32.99
N SER A 247 -41.49 44.66 -33.44
CA SER A 247 -42.85 44.40 -32.91
C SER A 247 -43.31 43.01 -33.46
N GLN A 248 -44.26 42.22 -32.93
CA GLN A 248 -45.47 42.47 -32.12
C GLN A 248 -45.69 41.34 -31.08
N ARG A 249 -46.54 41.60 -30.08
CA ARG A 249 -47.10 40.61 -29.13
C ARG A 249 -48.63 40.72 -29.14
N GLU A 250 -49.30 39.68 -28.61
CA GLU A 250 -50.76 39.53 -28.47
C GLU A 250 -51.47 39.21 -29.80
N MET A 251 -52.41 38.26 -29.87
CA MET A 251 -53.36 37.80 -28.85
C MET A 251 -53.74 36.30 -28.99
N LEU A 252 -54.54 35.80 -28.04
CA LEU A 252 -55.31 34.53 -28.08
C LEU A 252 -54.55 33.20 -27.95
N GLY A 253 -54.19 32.90 -26.70
CA GLY A 253 -54.23 31.52 -26.23
C GLY A 253 -55.63 31.15 -25.75
N GLN A 254 -56.14 29.97 -26.14
CA GLN A 254 -57.06 29.13 -25.38
C GLN A 254 -57.06 27.71 -26.00
N VAL A 255 -57.37 26.69 -25.19
CA VAL A 255 -57.32 25.25 -25.54
C VAL A 255 -55.91 24.65 -25.74
N LEU A 256 -55.26 24.29 -24.62
CA LEU A 256 -54.64 22.96 -24.41
C LEU A 256 -54.13 22.80 -22.96
N ARG A 257 -55.05 22.93 -22.00
CA ARG A 257 -54.77 22.72 -20.57
C ARG A 257 -54.95 21.24 -20.20
N ARG A 258 -53.93 20.40 -20.47
CA ARG A 258 -53.66 19.12 -19.78
C ARG A 258 -52.44 18.41 -20.41
N LEU A 259 -51.27 18.62 -19.80
CA LEU A 259 -50.17 17.67 -19.59
C LEU A 259 -49.15 18.40 -18.70
N ARG A 260 -48.75 17.80 -17.58
CA ARG A 260 -47.73 18.35 -16.67
C ARG A 260 -46.39 17.69 -16.97
N PRO A 261 -45.37 18.41 -17.47
CA PRO A 261 -43.99 18.10 -17.14
C PRO A 261 -43.77 18.45 -15.66
N ALA A 262 -42.93 17.69 -14.96
CA ALA A 262 -42.41 18.13 -13.68
C ALA A 262 -41.53 19.36 -13.91
N ALA A 263 -41.87 20.49 -13.29
CA ALA A 263 -41.08 21.71 -13.44
C ALA A 263 -39.71 21.49 -12.78
N ALA A 264 -38.65 21.51 -13.58
CA ALA A 264 -37.30 21.68 -13.06
C ALA A 264 -37.27 23.00 -12.28
N ALA A 265 -36.99 22.92 -10.98
CA ALA A 265 -36.90 24.10 -10.14
C ALA A 265 -35.67 24.91 -10.56
N ALA A 266 -35.88 26.01 -11.27
CA ALA A 266 -34.85 27.03 -11.46
C ALA A 266 -34.52 27.62 -10.08
N ARG A 267 -33.49 27.07 -9.42
CA ARG A 267 -32.93 27.63 -8.19
C ARG A 267 -32.32 28.99 -8.52
N GLU A 268 -32.62 29.98 -7.70
CA GLU A 268 -32.07 31.33 -7.82
C GLU A 268 -30.55 31.30 -7.60
N TYR A 269 -29.77 31.54 -8.66
CA TYR A 269 -28.33 31.74 -8.56
C TYR A 269 -28.04 33.16 -8.06
N SER A 270 -28.13 33.35 -6.75
CA SER A 270 -27.69 34.59 -6.07
C SER A 270 -27.02 34.32 -4.72
N ALA A 271 -26.08 33.37 -4.73
CA ALA A 271 -24.98 33.33 -3.78
C ALA A 271 -23.70 33.27 -4.62
N ALA A 272 -22.78 34.22 -4.41
CA ALA A 272 -21.46 34.16 -5.03
C ALA A 272 -20.81 32.83 -4.61
N ALA A 273 -20.38 32.02 -5.58
CA ALA A 273 -19.72 30.76 -5.28
C ALA A 273 -18.48 31.04 -4.43
N LYS A 274 -18.39 30.40 -3.26
CA LYS A 274 -17.21 30.53 -2.41
C LYS A 274 -16.07 29.80 -3.09
N GLU A 275 -14.90 30.41 -3.17
CA GLU A 275 -13.70 29.68 -3.62
C GLU A 275 -13.12 28.86 -2.47
N MET A 276 -12.64 27.66 -2.81
CA MET A 276 -11.91 26.77 -1.92
C MET A 276 -10.81 26.09 -2.72
N ASN A 277 -9.58 26.08 -2.21
CA ASN A 277 -8.50 25.31 -2.82
C ASN A 277 -8.53 23.84 -2.37
N VAL A 278 -7.86 22.96 -3.11
CA VAL A 278 -7.87 21.52 -2.86
C VAL A 278 -7.25 21.17 -1.50
N ARG A 279 -6.23 21.90 -1.02
CA ARG A 279 -5.65 21.70 0.32
C ARG A 279 -6.67 21.94 1.44
N ASP A 280 -7.41 23.05 1.37
CA ASP A 280 -8.42 23.40 2.37
C ASP A 280 -9.64 22.47 2.28
N ALA A 281 -9.95 21.96 1.09
CA ALA A 281 -10.97 20.93 0.87
C ALA A 281 -10.61 19.59 1.56
N LEU A 282 -9.34 19.17 1.48
CA LEU A 282 -8.84 17.97 2.15
C LEU A 282 -8.73 18.17 3.67
N ASN A 283 -8.25 19.34 4.11
CA ASN A 283 -8.17 19.69 5.53
C ASN A 283 -9.55 19.68 6.20
N SER A 284 -10.55 20.34 5.59
CA SER A 284 -11.92 20.37 6.12
C SER A 284 -12.61 19.00 6.11
N ALA A 285 -12.32 18.15 5.11
CA ALA A 285 -12.77 16.75 5.14
C ALA A 285 -12.18 15.97 6.32
N LEU A 286 -10.87 16.06 6.57
CA LEU A 286 -10.24 15.42 7.73
C LEU A 286 -10.83 15.95 9.05
N ASP A 287 -10.94 17.27 9.17
CA ASP A 287 -11.45 17.96 10.37
C ASP A 287 -12.89 17.55 10.71
N GLU A 288 -13.76 17.44 9.71
CA GLU A 288 -15.16 17.07 9.92
C GLU A 288 -15.32 15.59 10.28
N GLU A 289 -14.62 14.67 9.62
CA GLU A 289 -14.71 13.25 9.97
C GLU A 289 -14.04 12.94 11.32
N MET A 290 -12.92 13.59 11.65
CA MET A 290 -12.29 13.48 12.99
C MET A 290 -13.14 14.10 14.10
N SER A 291 -13.96 15.12 13.79
CA SER A 291 -14.97 15.67 14.71
C SER A 291 -16.15 14.73 14.91
N ALA A 292 -16.62 14.09 13.83
CA ALA A 292 -17.82 13.25 13.85
C ALA A 292 -17.57 11.86 14.46
N ASP A 293 -16.39 11.29 14.26
CA ASP A 293 -16.04 9.95 14.72
C ASP A 293 -14.73 9.95 15.55
N PRO A 294 -14.78 9.64 16.86
CA PRO A 294 -13.60 9.61 17.72
C PRO A 294 -12.62 8.46 17.38
N SER A 295 -13.03 7.50 16.56
CA SER A 295 -12.19 6.38 16.11
C SER A 295 -11.32 6.72 14.88
N VAL A 296 -11.61 7.83 14.18
CA VAL A 296 -10.81 8.32 13.04
C VAL A 296 -9.55 9.01 13.56
N PHE A 297 -8.37 8.66 13.06
CA PHE A 297 -7.13 9.34 13.43
C PHE A 297 -6.16 9.43 12.25
N LEU A 298 -5.34 10.47 12.23
CA LEU A 298 -4.31 10.68 11.21
C LEU A 298 -2.96 10.17 11.70
N MET A 299 -2.24 9.43 10.86
CA MET A 299 -0.86 9.03 11.13
C MET A 299 -0.01 9.07 9.86
N GLY A 300 1.26 9.47 9.98
CA GLY A 300 2.18 9.54 8.85
C GLY A 300 3.49 10.23 9.23
N GLU A 301 4.29 10.58 8.24
CA GLU A 301 5.51 11.36 8.43
C GLU A 301 5.17 12.87 8.38
N GLU A 302 5.61 13.63 9.38
CA GLU A 302 5.48 15.10 9.45
C GLU A 302 4.03 15.62 9.42
N VAL A 303 3.05 14.79 9.81
CA VAL A 303 1.61 15.12 9.82
C VAL A 303 1.17 15.96 11.02
N GLY A 304 1.90 15.87 12.14
CA GLY A 304 1.60 16.53 13.40
C GLY A 304 2.30 17.87 13.54
N GLU A 305 3.48 17.87 14.15
CA GLU A 305 4.24 19.08 14.53
C GLU A 305 4.58 19.96 13.32
N TYR A 306 4.96 19.33 12.20
CA TYR A 306 5.23 20.04 10.94
C TYR A 306 3.94 20.43 10.18
N GLN A 307 2.76 20.07 10.69
CA GLN A 307 1.44 20.39 10.13
C GLN A 307 1.21 19.83 8.72
N GLY A 308 1.86 18.71 8.38
CA GLY A 308 1.81 18.04 7.09
C GLY A 308 2.83 18.62 6.11
N ALA A 309 3.57 17.77 5.40
CA ALA A 309 4.56 18.20 4.40
C ALA A 309 3.98 19.27 3.43
N TYR A 310 2.79 18.98 2.88
CA TYR A 310 2.05 19.87 1.96
C TYR A 310 0.97 20.74 2.64
N LYS A 311 0.99 20.79 3.98
CA LYS A 311 0.07 21.58 4.84
C LYS A 311 -1.41 21.16 4.77
N ILE A 312 -1.66 19.87 4.49
CA ILE A 312 -3.02 19.29 4.45
C ILE A 312 -3.58 19.06 5.86
N SER A 313 -2.75 18.67 6.83
CA SER A 313 -3.14 18.40 8.22
C SER A 313 -3.03 19.63 9.14
N LYS A 314 -2.95 20.83 8.56
CA LYS A 314 -2.74 22.09 9.28
C LYS A 314 -3.78 22.31 10.38
N GLY A 315 -3.31 22.61 11.60
CA GLY A 315 -4.15 22.86 12.77
C GLY A 315 -4.84 21.63 13.39
N LEU A 316 -4.74 20.44 12.79
CA LEU A 316 -5.41 19.24 13.33
C LEU A 316 -4.77 18.77 14.64
N LEU A 317 -3.44 18.85 14.78
CA LEU A 317 -2.74 18.49 16.03
C LEU A 317 -3.18 19.40 17.19
N ASP A 318 -3.25 20.72 16.98
CA ASP A 318 -3.71 21.68 17.99
C ASP A 318 -5.16 21.42 18.43
N LYS A 319 -6.02 20.94 17.51
CA LYS A 319 -7.44 20.70 17.76
C LYS A 319 -7.74 19.35 18.42
N TYR A 320 -7.03 18.28 18.05
CA TYR A 320 -7.32 16.91 18.48
C TYR A 320 -6.28 16.29 19.42
N GLY A 321 -5.09 16.87 19.51
CA GLY A 321 -3.99 16.37 20.32
C GLY A 321 -3.23 15.17 19.72
N PRO A 322 -2.10 14.80 20.35
CA PRO A 322 -1.16 13.80 19.83
C PRO A 322 -1.70 12.37 19.84
N ASP A 323 -2.84 12.10 20.50
CA ASP A 323 -3.52 10.79 20.46
C ASP A 323 -4.34 10.58 19.18
N ARG A 324 -4.54 11.63 18.37
CA ARG A 324 -5.40 11.63 17.17
C ARG A 324 -4.69 12.12 15.89
N VAL A 325 -3.56 12.82 16.03
CA VAL A 325 -2.65 13.17 14.94
C VAL A 325 -1.24 12.73 15.35
N LEU A 326 -0.75 11.65 14.71
CA LEU A 326 0.46 10.94 15.13
C LEU A 326 1.57 11.07 14.09
N ASP A 327 2.63 11.80 14.45
CA ASP A 327 3.90 11.71 13.73
C ASP A 327 4.54 10.33 13.93
N THR A 328 5.10 9.79 12.86
CA THR A 328 5.71 8.46 12.82
C THR A 328 7.17 8.52 12.38
N PRO A 329 8.02 7.56 12.78
CA PRO A 329 9.36 7.42 12.19
C PRO A 329 9.25 7.11 10.69
N ILE A 330 10.30 7.44 9.93
CA ILE A 330 10.40 7.16 8.49
C ILE A 330 10.50 5.64 8.26
N THR A 331 9.34 4.99 8.21
CA THR A 331 9.16 3.54 8.05
C THR A 331 7.74 3.23 7.62
N GLU A 332 7.48 3.43 6.33
CA GLU A 332 6.20 3.27 5.65
C GLU A 332 5.59 1.90 5.92
N ALA A 333 6.39 0.83 5.84
CA ALA A 333 5.96 -0.51 6.20
C ALA A 333 5.49 -0.59 7.67
N GLY A 334 6.25 -0.02 8.59
CA GLY A 334 5.98 -0.07 10.03
C GLY A 334 4.70 0.66 10.39
N PHE A 335 4.54 1.93 9.98
CA PHE A 335 3.36 2.70 10.32
C PHE A 335 2.10 2.21 9.59
N THR A 336 2.22 1.72 8.35
CA THR A 336 1.11 1.11 7.62
C THR A 336 0.63 -0.17 8.30
N GLY A 337 1.56 -1.02 8.75
CA GLY A 337 1.24 -2.23 9.52
C GLY A 337 0.53 -1.91 10.84
N ILE A 338 0.92 -0.83 11.52
CA ILE A 338 0.24 -0.31 12.72
C ILE A 338 -1.18 0.17 12.38
N GLY A 339 -1.35 0.96 11.32
CA GLY A 339 -2.67 1.41 10.85
C GLY A 339 -3.59 0.25 10.53
N VAL A 340 -3.13 -0.75 9.76
CA VAL A 340 -3.94 -1.94 9.45
C VAL A 340 -4.30 -2.73 10.73
N GLY A 341 -3.37 -2.87 11.67
CA GLY A 341 -3.63 -3.49 12.98
C GLY A 341 -4.66 -2.72 13.82
N ALA A 342 -4.63 -1.38 13.79
CA ALA A 342 -5.62 -0.54 14.45
C ALA A 342 -7.01 -0.68 13.81
N ALA A 343 -7.09 -0.79 12.47
CA ALA A 343 -8.34 -1.03 11.75
C ALA A 343 -8.98 -2.39 12.12
N TYR A 344 -8.19 -3.45 12.29
CA TYR A 344 -8.68 -4.75 12.78
C TYR A 344 -9.31 -4.67 14.19
N HIS A 345 -8.92 -3.67 14.98
CA HIS A 345 -9.43 -3.42 16.33
C HIS A 345 -10.51 -2.32 16.38
N GLY A 346 -11.08 -1.94 15.23
CA GLY A 346 -12.26 -1.07 15.16
C GLY A 346 -11.96 0.43 15.14
N LEU A 347 -10.70 0.84 14.98
CA LEU A 347 -10.35 2.23 14.67
C LEU A 347 -10.44 2.50 13.16
N ARG A 348 -10.42 3.77 12.77
CA ARG A 348 -10.53 4.22 11.36
C ARG A 348 -9.30 5.06 10.94
N PRO A 349 -8.10 4.45 10.83
CA PRO A 349 -6.90 5.19 10.48
C PRO A 349 -6.96 5.83 9.10
N VAL A 350 -6.48 7.08 9.04
CA VAL A 350 -6.04 7.75 7.83
C VAL A 350 -4.51 7.73 7.86
N VAL A 351 -3.92 6.93 6.97
CA VAL A 351 -2.47 6.77 6.83
C VAL A 351 -2.00 7.66 5.68
N GLU A 352 -1.10 8.60 5.98
CA GLU A 352 -0.50 9.50 5.00
C GLU A 352 0.90 9.02 4.59
N PHE A 353 1.09 8.79 3.29
CA PHE A 353 2.41 8.71 2.69
C PHE A 353 2.81 10.09 2.18
N MET A 354 4.03 10.55 2.50
CA MET A 354 4.54 11.84 2.02
C MET A 354 4.48 11.95 0.49
N THR A 355 4.68 10.83 -0.22
CA THR A 355 4.27 10.64 -1.60
C THR A 355 3.96 9.17 -1.86
N PHE A 356 3.06 8.87 -2.80
CA PHE A 356 2.71 7.50 -3.17
C PHE A 356 3.89 6.69 -3.73
N ASN A 357 4.98 7.35 -4.17
CA ASN A 357 6.23 6.66 -4.51
C ASN A 357 6.76 5.81 -3.33
N PHE A 358 6.63 6.30 -2.10
CA PHE A 358 7.12 5.62 -0.89
C PHE A 358 6.14 4.54 -0.40
N SER A 359 4.87 4.57 -0.85
CA SER A 359 3.90 3.49 -0.56
C SER A 359 4.36 2.12 -1.05
N MET A 360 5.30 2.05 -2.01
CA MET A 360 5.96 0.80 -2.42
C MET A 360 6.65 0.07 -1.26
N GLN A 361 7.19 0.78 -0.26
CA GLN A 361 7.78 0.17 0.93
C GLN A 361 6.71 -0.48 1.82
N ALA A 362 5.46 -0.02 1.74
CA ALA A 362 4.32 -0.50 2.53
C ALA A 362 3.35 -1.42 1.78
N ILE A 363 3.59 -1.67 0.48
CA ILE A 363 2.60 -2.25 -0.44
C ILE A 363 2.10 -3.65 -0.01
N ASP A 364 2.92 -4.42 0.70
CA ASP A 364 2.50 -5.72 1.27
C ASP A 364 1.41 -5.57 2.34
N HIS A 365 1.50 -4.55 3.20
CA HIS A 365 0.43 -4.27 4.17
C HIS A 365 -0.83 -3.74 3.49
N ILE A 366 -0.71 -2.91 2.45
CA ILE A 366 -1.86 -2.40 1.68
C ILE A 366 -2.58 -3.56 0.96
N ILE A 367 -1.84 -4.44 0.29
CA ILE A 367 -2.41 -5.50 -0.56
C ILE A 367 -2.74 -6.77 0.23
N ASN A 368 -1.79 -7.32 0.97
CA ASN A 368 -1.92 -8.64 1.59
C ASN A 368 -2.52 -8.58 3.00
N SER A 369 -2.30 -7.48 3.74
CA SER A 369 -2.94 -7.29 5.05
C SER A 369 -4.30 -6.60 4.93
N ALA A 370 -4.40 -5.42 4.29
CA ALA A 370 -5.66 -4.67 4.24
C ALA A 370 -6.66 -5.28 3.22
N ALA A 371 -6.38 -5.16 1.91
CA ALA A 371 -7.35 -5.46 0.85
C ALA A 371 -8.00 -6.86 0.95
N LYS A 372 -7.21 -7.87 1.33
CA LYS A 372 -7.63 -9.28 1.30
C LYS A 372 -8.26 -9.76 2.60
N SER A 373 -8.14 -9.03 3.72
CA SER A 373 -8.53 -9.57 5.04
C SER A 373 -10.03 -9.80 5.21
N ASN A 374 -10.90 -8.95 4.66
CA ASN A 374 -12.35 -9.18 4.69
C ASN A 374 -12.71 -10.50 3.99
N TYR A 375 -12.17 -10.72 2.79
CA TYR A 375 -12.38 -11.96 2.03
C TYR A 375 -11.79 -13.19 2.73
N MET A 376 -10.52 -13.13 3.17
CA MET A 376 -9.84 -14.27 3.82
C MET A 376 -10.44 -14.65 5.17
N SER A 377 -11.06 -13.69 5.87
CA SER A 377 -11.76 -13.92 7.15
C SER A 377 -13.25 -14.24 6.98
N ALA A 378 -13.74 -14.40 5.74
CA ALA A 378 -15.16 -14.59 5.43
C ALA A 378 -16.08 -13.53 6.07
N GLY A 379 -15.67 -12.25 6.01
CA GLY A 379 -16.39 -11.09 6.54
C GLY A 379 -16.21 -10.84 8.05
N GLN A 380 -15.38 -11.61 8.75
CA GLN A 380 -15.15 -11.41 10.20
C GLN A 380 -14.25 -10.21 10.52
N ILE A 381 -13.41 -9.78 9.59
CA ILE A 381 -12.49 -8.64 9.76
C ILE A 381 -12.76 -7.61 8.65
N SER A 382 -13.45 -6.52 8.99
CA SER A 382 -13.47 -5.32 8.14
C SER A 382 -12.17 -4.53 8.37
N VAL A 383 -11.74 -3.76 7.36
CA VAL A 383 -10.52 -2.95 7.44
C VAL A 383 -10.83 -1.53 6.98
N PRO A 384 -11.54 -0.73 7.80
CA PRO A 384 -11.84 0.67 7.47
C PRO A 384 -10.56 1.51 7.60
N ILE A 385 -9.86 1.71 6.49
CA ILE A 385 -8.57 2.41 6.44
C ILE A 385 -8.46 3.22 5.14
N VAL A 386 -7.98 4.46 5.26
CA VAL A 386 -7.65 5.29 4.10
C VAL A 386 -6.14 5.42 4.00
N PHE A 387 -5.58 5.11 2.83
CA PHE A 387 -4.19 5.43 2.49
C PHE A 387 -4.21 6.64 1.55
N ARG A 388 -3.64 7.77 1.97
CA ARG A 388 -3.65 9.04 1.20
C ARG A 388 -2.25 9.63 1.02
N GLY A 389 -2.16 10.60 0.10
CA GLY A 389 -0.93 11.31 -0.24
C GLY A 389 -0.89 11.74 -1.71
N PRO A 390 0.07 12.59 -2.10
CA PRO A 390 0.24 13.01 -3.49
C PRO A 390 0.78 11.87 -4.36
N ASN A 391 0.25 11.78 -5.57
CA ASN A 391 0.50 10.76 -6.57
C ASN A 391 0.70 11.40 -7.95
N GLY A 392 1.58 10.80 -8.76
CA GLY A 392 1.91 11.32 -10.09
C GLY A 392 3.00 12.39 -10.06
N ALA A 393 3.09 13.17 -11.13
CA ALA A 393 4.17 14.11 -11.37
C ALA A 393 3.98 15.44 -10.60
N ALA A 394 5.07 15.89 -9.98
CA ALA A 394 5.28 17.25 -9.53
C ALA A 394 6.34 17.95 -10.40
N ALA A 395 6.70 19.20 -10.09
CA ALA A 395 7.64 19.98 -10.89
C ALA A 395 9.10 19.73 -10.46
N GLY A 396 9.93 19.17 -11.35
CA GLY A 396 11.36 19.02 -11.14
C GLY A 396 11.77 18.02 -10.04
N VAL A 397 10.92 17.06 -9.68
CA VAL A 397 11.21 16.09 -8.59
C VAL A 397 11.86 14.78 -9.07
N GLY A 398 11.92 14.58 -10.39
CA GLY A 398 12.64 13.49 -11.04
C GLY A 398 12.05 12.08 -10.81
N ALA A 399 12.80 11.08 -11.28
CA ALA A 399 12.29 9.72 -11.51
C ALA A 399 11.63 9.02 -10.30
N GLN A 400 12.07 9.29 -9.07
CA GLN A 400 11.62 8.58 -7.86
C GLN A 400 10.49 9.29 -7.10
N HIS A 401 10.02 10.45 -7.58
CA HIS A 401 8.98 11.25 -6.93
C HIS A 401 7.78 11.55 -7.85
N SER A 402 7.81 11.11 -9.11
CA SER A 402 6.78 11.45 -10.12
C SER A 402 5.89 10.29 -10.58
N GLN A 403 5.94 9.11 -9.95
CA GLN A 403 5.19 7.94 -10.44
C GLN A 403 3.70 7.98 -10.05
N CYS A 404 2.84 7.63 -11.01
CA CYS A 404 1.40 7.43 -10.79
C CYS A 404 1.08 5.94 -10.53
N TYR A 405 0.44 5.64 -9.40
CA TYR A 405 0.14 4.29 -8.92
C TYR A 405 -1.32 3.86 -9.14
N ALA A 406 -2.11 4.66 -9.89
CA ALA A 406 -3.51 4.35 -10.18
C ALA A 406 -3.71 2.93 -10.71
N ALA A 407 -2.94 2.53 -11.73
CA ALA A 407 -2.99 1.18 -12.31
C ALA A 407 -2.58 0.08 -11.33
N TRP A 408 -1.50 0.30 -10.57
CA TRP A 408 -0.98 -0.68 -9.59
C TRP A 408 -2.02 -1.05 -8.54
N TYR A 409 -2.66 -0.05 -7.92
CA TYR A 409 -3.66 -0.29 -6.89
C TYR A 409 -5.02 -0.70 -7.47
N ALA A 410 -5.41 -0.19 -8.64
CA ALA A 410 -6.68 -0.58 -9.28
C ALA A 410 -6.70 -2.05 -9.73
N HIS A 411 -5.53 -2.66 -9.96
CA HIS A 411 -5.43 -4.09 -10.27
C HIS A 411 -5.86 -5.01 -9.10
N VAL A 412 -5.89 -4.53 -7.86
CA VAL A 412 -6.02 -5.37 -6.66
C VAL A 412 -7.47 -5.45 -6.16
N PRO A 413 -8.10 -6.65 -6.16
CA PRO A 413 -9.41 -6.84 -5.52
C PRO A 413 -9.36 -6.62 -4.01
N GLY A 414 -10.44 -6.03 -3.46
CA GLY A 414 -10.53 -5.63 -2.06
C GLY A 414 -10.08 -4.19 -1.77
N LEU A 415 -9.43 -3.51 -2.73
CA LEU A 415 -9.22 -2.06 -2.66
C LEU A 415 -10.34 -1.29 -3.37
N LYS A 416 -10.55 -0.05 -2.93
CA LYS A 416 -11.14 1.04 -3.71
C LYS A 416 -10.04 2.06 -4.02
N VAL A 417 -10.07 2.71 -5.19
CA VAL A 417 -9.02 3.65 -5.65
C VAL A 417 -9.67 4.90 -6.21
N LEU A 418 -9.39 6.04 -5.57
CA LEU A 418 -9.97 7.35 -5.84
C LEU A 418 -8.88 8.34 -6.26
N THR A 419 -9.23 9.24 -7.20
CA THR A 419 -8.32 10.22 -7.82
C THR A 419 -9.07 11.55 -8.02
N PRO A 420 -9.17 12.42 -6.98
CA PRO A 420 -9.87 13.69 -7.08
C PRO A 420 -9.18 14.67 -8.04
N TYR A 421 -9.96 15.55 -8.67
CA TYR A 421 -9.49 16.66 -9.49
C TYR A 421 -9.80 18.03 -8.85
N SER A 422 -11.05 18.24 -8.45
CA SER A 422 -11.53 19.53 -7.92
C SER A 422 -11.61 19.56 -6.39
N ALA A 423 -11.81 20.76 -5.82
CA ALA A 423 -12.09 20.90 -4.37
C ALA A 423 -13.40 20.18 -3.95
N GLU A 424 -14.40 20.10 -4.84
CA GLU A 424 -15.61 19.30 -4.66
C GLU A 424 -15.27 17.81 -4.56
N ASP A 425 -14.47 17.29 -5.50
CA ASP A 425 -14.03 15.89 -5.49
C ASP A 425 -13.24 15.58 -4.22
N ALA A 426 -12.26 16.42 -3.90
CA ALA A 426 -11.34 16.21 -2.81
C ALA A 426 -12.05 16.13 -1.46
N ARG A 427 -12.95 17.09 -1.17
CA ARG A 427 -13.74 17.08 0.08
C ARG A 427 -14.74 15.93 0.10
N GLY A 428 -15.54 15.78 -0.97
CA GLY A 428 -16.63 14.80 -1.01
C GLY A 428 -16.17 13.34 -1.06
N LEU A 429 -15.10 13.03 -1.78
CA LEU A 429 -14.55 11.67 -1.89
C LEU A 429 -13.68 11.30 -0.69
N LEU A 430 -12.97 12.23 -0.04
CA LEU A 430 -12.20 11.90 1.17
C LEU A 430 -13.15 11.58 2.33
N LYS A 431 -14.24 12.34 2.49
CA LYS A 431 -15.31 12.02 3.46
C LYS A 431 -15.94 10.65 3.14
N ALA A 432 -16.18 10.34 1.86
CA ALA A 432 -16.66 9.02 1.45
C ALA A 432 -15.67 7.91 1.82
N ALA A 433 -14.38 8.11 1.55
CA ALA A 433 -13.31 7.15 1.86
C ALA A 433 -13.19 6.89 3.36
N ILE A 434 -13.20 7.93 4.19
CA ILE A 434 -13.08 7.81 5.65
C ILE A 434 -14.32 7.12 6.27
N ARG A 435 -15.49 7.21 5.63
CA ARG A 435 -16.73 6.53 6.05
C ARG A 435 -16.85 5.08 5.53
N ASP A 436 -16.04 4.67 4.57
CA ASP A 436 -16.13 3.36 3.91
C ASP A 436 -15.62 2.20 4.81
N PRO A 437 -16.27 1.03 4.85
CA PRO A 437 -15.83 -0.10 5.70
C PRO A 437 -14.62 -0.88 5.16
N ASP A 438 -14.22 -0.63 3.91
CA ASP A 438 -13.13 -1.32 3.19
C ASP A 438 -11.89 -0.40 3.03
N PRO A 439 -10.72 -0.95 2.66
CA PRO A 439 -9.53 -0.16 2.39
C PRO A 439 -9.66 0.73 1.14
N VAL A 440 -9.40 2.02 1.31
CA VAL A 440 -9.44 3.01 0.22
C VAL A 440 -8.07 3.63 -0.02
N ILE A 441 -7.64 3.63 -1.28
CA ILE A 441 -6.48 4.37 -1.79
C ILE A 441 -6.97 5.72 -2.32
N PHE A 442 -6.40 6.80 -1.81
CA PHE A 442 -6.78 8.17 -2.13
C PHE A 442 -5.60 8.91 -2.75
N LEU A 443 -5.54 8.89 -4.08
CA LEU A 443 -4.44 9.38 -4.90
C LEU A 443 -4.64 10.86 -5.24
N GLU A 444 -4.07 11.73 -4.43
CA GLU A 444 -4.10 13.19 -4.65
C GLU A 444 -3.04 13.60 -5.69
N ASN A 445 -2.94 14.89 -6.02
CA ASN A 445 -1.88 15.40 -6.87
C ASN A 445 -1.32 16.71 -6.31
N GLU A 446 0.01 16.79 -6.19
CA GLU A 446 0.71 17.91 -5.55
C GLU A 446 0.33 19.26 -6.19
N LEU A 447 0.33 19.29 -7.52
CA LEU A 447 0.14 20.52 -8.30
C LEU A 447 -1.30 21.04 -8.21
N LEU A 448 -2.26 20.22 -7.76
CA LEU A 448 -3.64 20.66 -7.52
C LEU A 448 -3.84 21.29 -6.14
N TYR A 449 -2.95 21.06 -5.16
CA TYR A 449 -3.15 21.55 -3.78
C TYR A 449 -3.30 23.07 -3.66
N GLY A 450 -2.68 23.84 -4.56
CA GLY A 450 -2.79 25.29 -4.62
C GLY A 450 -3.98 25.81 -5.44
N GLU A 451 -4.61 24.96 -6.25
CA GLU A 451 -5.64 25.38 -7.21
C GLU A 451 -6.98 25.63 -6.50
N SER A 452 -7.55 26.81 -6.75
CA SER A 452 -8.86 27.22 -6.24
C SER A 452 -9.98 26.82 -7.19
N PHE A 453 -11.08 26.32 -6.63
CA PHE A 453 -12.30 25.99 -7.38
C PHE A 453 -13.50 26.72 -6.76
N PRO A 454 -14.48 27.17 -7.56
CA PRO A 454 -15.76 27.62 -7.06
C PRO A 454 -16.52 26.41 -6.48
N VAL A 455 -17.00 26.53 -5.24
CA VAL A 455 -17.80 25.51 -4.56
C VAL A 455 -19.18 26.02 -4.17
N SER A 456 -20.18 25.14 -4.26
CA SER A 456 -21.57 25.44 -3.90
C SER A 456 -21.78 25.41 -2.38
N ALA A 457 -22.89 25.95 -1.90
CA ALA A 457 -23.28 25.84 -0.50
C ALA A 457 -23.47 24.37 -0.04
N GLU A 458 -23.87 23.48 -0.94
CA GLU A 458 -23.98 22.04 -0.68
C GLU A 458 -22.60 21.41 -0.43
N VAL A 459 -21.59 21.80 -1.21
CA VAL A 459 -20.19 21.36 -1.06
C VAL A 459 -19.53 21.92 0.21
N LEU A 460 -20.17 22.85 0.94
CA LEU A 460 -19.73 23.35 2.24
C LEU A 460 -20.45 22.71 3.43
N ASP A 461 -21.51 21.93 3.21
CA ASP A 461 -22.22 21.22 4.28
C ASP A 461 -21.36 20.05 4.82
N SER A 462 -21.41 19.76 6.12
CA SER A 462 -20.58 18.71 6.72
C SER A 462 -21.11 17.29 6.46
N SER A 463 -22.36 17.14 6.03
CA SER A 463 -22.92 15.86 5.57
C SER A 463 -22.47 15.51 4.14
N PHE A 464 -22.06 16.50 3.33
CA PHE A 464 -21.69 16.35 1.92
C PHE A 464 -20.70 15.20 1.70
N CYS A 465 -21.01 14.35 0.73
CA CYS A 465 -20.30 13.12 0.45
C CYS A 465 -20.55 12.74 -1.02
N LEU A 466 -19.53 12.24 -1.71
CA LEU A 466 -19.65 11.80 -3.10
C LEU A 466 -19.68 10.27 -3.20
N PRO A 467 -20.52 9.68 -4.08
CA PRO A 467 -20.56 8.24 -4.27
C PRO A 467 -19.25 7.72 -4.90
N ILE A 468 -18.62 6.75 -4.22
CA ILE A 468 -17.50 5.98 -4.77
C ILE A 468 -17.99 5.17 -5.98
N GLY A 469 -17.16 5.02 -7.02
CA GLY A 469 -17.52 4.31 -8.25
C GLY A 469 -18.44 5.09 -9.19
N LYS A 470 -18.51 6.42 -9.07
CA LYS A 470 -19.30 7.27 -9.96
C LYS A 470 -18.45 8.39 -10.56
N ALA A 471 -18.41 8.43 -11.89
CA ALA A 471 -17.75 9.48 -12.65
C ALA A 471 -18.63 10.74 -12.72
N LYS A 472 -18.04 11.86 -13.14
CA LYS A 472 -18.73 13.13 -13.40
C LYS A 472 -18.47 13.57 -14.83
N ILE A 473 -19.53 13.90 -15.56
CA ILE A 473 -19.41 14.65 -16.81
C ILE A 473 -19.18 16.11 -16.41
N GLU A 474 -17.95 16.59 -16.57
CA GLU A 474 -17.59 17.99 -16.29
C GLU A 474 -18.02 18.91 -17.44
N ARG A 475 -18.18 18.34 -18.65
CA ARG A 475 -18.64 19.04 -19.84
C ARG A 475 -19.37 18.09 -20.77
N GLU A 476 -20.62 18.40 -21.11
CA GLU A 476 -21.38 17.67 -22.13
C GLU A 476 -20.80 17.87 -23.54
N GLY A 477 -20.87 16.84 -24.37
CA GLY A 477 -20.47 16.88 -25.78
C GLY A 477 -21.17 15.82 -26.63
N LYS A 478 -20.81 15.80 -27.92
CA LYS A 478 -21.46 14.92 -28.92
C LYS A 478 -20.53 14.36 -30.00
N ASP A 479 -19.33 14.90 -30.16
CA ASP A 479 -18.45 14.54 -31.28
C ASP A 479 -17.31 13.60 -30.84
N VAL A 480 -16.86 13.68 -29.57
CA VAL A 480 -15.86 12.77 -28.98
C VAL A 480 -15.97 12.73 -27.46
N THR A 481 -15.80 11.55 -26.85
CA THR A 481 -15.66 11.40 -25.39
C THR A 481 -14.19 11.48 -25.01
N ILE A 482 -13.86 12.28 -24.00
CA ILE A 482 -12.53 12.38 -23.39
C ILE A 482 -12.65 11.95 -21.92
N THR A 483 -12.02 10.82 -21.57
CA THR A 483 -11.93 10.37 -20.18
C THR A 483 -10.61 10.81 -19.56
N ALA A 484 -10.65 11.35 -18.34
CA ALA A 484 -9.48 11.80 -17.62
C ALA A 484 -9.68 11.66 -16.10
N TYR A 485 -8.58 11.69 -15.34
CA TYR A 485 -8.63 11.69 -13.88
C TYR A 485 -7.54 12.58 -13.28
N SER A 486 -7.75 13.03 -12.03
CA SER A 486 -6.86 13.98 -11.35
C SER A 486 -6.56 15.20 -12.25
N LYS A 487 -5.32 15.71 -12.23
CA LYS A 487 -4.90 16.91 -12.98
C LYS A 487 -5.22 16.87 -14.47
N MET A 488 -5.24 15.69 -15.09
CA MET A 488 -5.54 15.54 -16.52
C MET A 488 -6.97 15.97 -16.90
N VAL A 489 -7.91 16.01 -15.94
CA VAL A 489 -9.27 16.55 -16.18
C VAL A 489 -9.20 18.03 -16.57
N GLY A 490 -8.36 18.82 -15.89
CA GLY A 490 -8.16 20.23 -16.23
C GLY A 490 -7.58 20.42 -17.64
N TYR A 491 -6.63 19.56 -18.04
CA TYR A 491 -6.06 19.59 -19.39
C TYR A 491 -7.08 19.15 -20.46
N ALA A 492 -7.93 18.15 -20.15
CA ALA A 492 -9.03 17.74 -21.01
C ALA A 492 -10.08 18.85 -21.19
N LEU A 493 -10.42 19.60 -20.14
CA LEU A 493 -11.31 20.77 -20.22
C LEU A 493 -10.71 21.89 -21.09
N GLN A 494 -9.42 22.19 -20.94
CA GLN A 494 -8.72 23.17 -21.79
C GLN A 494 -8.68 22.72 -23.26
N ALA A 495 -8.40 21.44 -23.52
CA ALA A 495 -8.46 20.86 -24.86
C ALA A 495 -9.88 20.94 -25.45
N ALA A 496 -10.91 20.64 -24.67
CA ALA A 496 -12.31 20.69 -25.10
C ALA A 496 -12.80 22.11 -25.44
N GLU A 497 -12.24 23.14 -24.80
CA GLU A 497 -12.45 24.54 -25.13
C GLU A 497 -11.80 24.91 -26.48
N ILE A 498 -10.53 24.53 -26.70
CA ILE A 498 -9.84 24.72 -27.99
C ILE A 498 -10.58 24.01 -29.13
N LEU A 499 -10.94 22.74 -28.93
CA LEU A 499 -11.67 21.91 -29.89
C LEU A 499 -13.02 22.51 -30.29
N SER A 500 -13.70 23.21 -29.38
CA SER A 500 -15.00 23.84 -29.67
C SER A 500 -14.92 24.98 -30.68
N LYS A 501 -13.82 25.73 -30.67
CA LYS A 501 -13.53 26.82 -31.63
C LYS A 501 -13.30 26.28 -33.05
N GLU A 502 -12.96 25.00 -33.16
CA GLU A 502 -12.80 24.25 -34.41
C GLU A 502 -14.02 23.37 -34.74
N GLY A 503 -15.14 23.53 -34.01
CA GLY A 503 -16.38 22.82 -34.25
C GLY A 503 -16.39 21.35 -33.79
N ILE A 504 -15.54 20.98 -32.82
CA ILE A 504 -15.56 19.66 -32.16
C ILE A 504 -16.11 19.83 -30.73
N SER A 505 -17.30 19.29 -30.48
CA SER A 505 -17.96 19.24 -29.19
C SER A 505 -17.51 18.01 -28.40
N ALA A 506 -16.38 18.15 -27.72
CA ALA A 506 -15.83 17.13 -26.81
C ALA A 506 -16.59 17.07 -25.48
N GLU A 507 -17.01 15.87 -25.11
CA GLU A 507 -17.51 15.50 -23.78
C GLU A 507 -16.34 15.16 -22.86
N VAL A 508 -16.29 15.71 -21.65
CA VAL A 508 -15.20 15.47 -20.69
C VAL A 508 -15.73 14.75 -19.45
N ILE A 509 -15.19 13.56 -19.19
CA ILE A 509 -15.52 12.72 -18.05
C ILE A 509 -14.35 12.73 -17.06
N ASN A 510 -14.59 13.27 -15.87
CA ASN A 510 -13.78 13.08 -14.68
C ASN A 510 -14.13 11.72 -14.08
N LEU A 511 -13.20 10.74 -14.13
CA LEU A 511 -13.48 9.39 -13.66
C LEU A 511 -13.80 9.31 -12.17
N ARG A 512 -13.19 10.18 -11.34
CA ARG A 512 -13.20 10.20 -9.85
C ARG A 512 -12.71 8.92 -9.15
N SER A 513 -13.22 7.77 -9.55
CA SER A 513 -12.90 6.44 -9.06
C SER A 513 -12.30 5.59 -10.18
N ILE A 514 -11.08 5.10 -9.94
CA ILE A 514 -10.40 4.15 -10.83
C ILE A 514 -10.80 2.72 -10.47
N ARG A 515 -11.12 2.48 -9.19
CA ARG A 515 -11.66 1.20 -8.71
C ARG A 515 -12.76 1.44 -7.65
N PRO A 516 -13.99 0.96 -7.86
CA PRO A 516 -14.52 0.43 -9.12
C PRO A 516 -14.61 1.52 -10.19
N LEU A 517 -14.34 1.16 -11.45
CA LEU A 517 -14.47 2.07 -12.60
C LEU A 517 -15.95 2.20 -12.99
N ASP A 518 -16.42 3.42 -13.27
CA ASP A 518 -17.80 3.68 -13.71
C ASP A 518 -17.97 3.36 -15.22
N ARG A 519 -17.90 2.05 -15.55
CA ARG A 519 -18.04 1.52 -16.93
C ARG A 519 -19.34 2.01 -17.58
N ASP A 520 -20.44 2.10 -16.83
CA ASP A 520 -21.74 2.55 -17.32
C ASP A 520 -21.67 3.98 -17.91
N ALA A 521 -21.09 4.93 -17.17
CA ALA A 521 -21.00 6.33 -17.60
C ALA A 521 -20.11 6.48 -18.84
N ILE A 522 -18.97 5.78 -18.87
CA ILE A 522 -18.05 5.79 -20.02
C ILE A 522 -18.75 5.21 -21.25
N ASN A 523 -19.36 4.04 -21.14
CA ASN A 523 -20.02 3.37 -22.26
C ASN A 523 -21.26 4.15 -22.75
N ALA A 524 -22.04 4.76 -21.85
CA ALA A 524 -23.15 5.64 -22.24
C ALA A 524 -22.68 6.85 -23.05
N SER A 525 -21.56 7.47 -22.65
CA SER A 525 -20.95 8.59 -23.39
C SER A 525 -20.40 8.15 -24.75
N VAL A 526 -19.66 7.04 -24.83
CA VAL A 526 -19.12 6.54 -26.11
C VAL A 526 -20.22 6.14 -27.08
N ARG A 527 -21.35 5.59 -26.62
CA ARG A 527 -22.54 5.34 -27.46
C ARG A 527 -23.24 6.62 -27.95
N LYS A 528 -22.95 7.78 -27.37
CA LYS A 528 -23.45 9.12 -27.77
C LYS A 528 -22.49 9.80 -28.77
N THR A 529 -21.18 9.63 -28.60
CA THR A 529 -20.14 10.36 -29.37
C THR A 529 -19.43 9.53 -30.44
N ASN A 530 -19.60 8.21 -30.39
CA ASN A 530 -18.96 7.18 -31.21
C ASN A 530 -17.42 7.15 -31.18
N ARG A 531 -16.77 7.93 -30.30
CA ARG A 531 -15.31 8.12 -30.29
C ARG A 531 -14.80 8.30 -28.87
N LEU A 532 -13.60 7.79 -28.58
CA LEU A 532 -12.98 7.89 -27.28
C LEU A 532 -11.51 8.32 -27.37
N VAL A 533 -11.15 9.27 -26.51
CA VAL A 533 -9.78 9.58 -26.09
C VAL A 533 -9.67 9.28 -24.58
N THR A 534 -8.64 8.55 -24.18
CA THR A 534 -8.30 8.36 -22.75
C THR A 534 -7.06 9.18 -22.42
N VAL A 535 -7.05 9.87 -21.28
CA VAL A 535 -5.94 10.74 -20.86
C VAL A 535 -5.52 10.40 -19.42
N GLU A 536 -4.29 9.92 -19.27
CA GLU A 536 -3.68 9.63 -17.98
C GLU A 536 -2.24 10.16 -17.89
N GLU A 537 -1.76 10.44 -16.69
CA GLU A 537 -0.34 10.79 -16.46
C GLU A 537 0.54 9.55 -16.26
N GLY A 538 -0.08 8.38 -16.01
CA GLY A 538 0.61 7.12 -15.81
C GLY A 538 1.31 6.59 -17.07
N PHE A 539 2.17 5.59 -16.88
CA PHE A 539 2.88 4.93 -17.97
C PHE A 539 1.92 4.22 -18.95
N PRO A 540 2.25 4.13 -20.24
CA PRO A 540 1.31 3.72 -21.29
C PRO A 540 1.06 2.20 -21.31
N GLN A 541 2.01 1.41 -20.79
CA GLN A 541 1.88 -0.03 -20.66
C GLN A 541 1.11 -0.37 -19.38
N HIS A 542 0.02 -1.12 -19.52
CA HIS A 542 -0.85 -1.54 -18.41
C HIS A 542 -1.50 -0.37 -17.61
N GLY A 543 -1.54 0.84 -18.19
CA GLY A 543 -2.23 2.01 -17.65
C GLY A 543 -3.77 1.90 -17.68
N ILE A 544 -4.44 2.85 -17.05
CA ILE A 544 -5.91 2.88 -16.89
C ILE A 544 -6.64 2.98 -18.23
N GLY A 545 -6.08 3.71 -19.19
CA GLY A 545 -6.60 3.81 -20.55
C GLY A 545 -6.72 2.45 -21.25
N ALA A 546 -5.92 1.44 -20.87
CA ALA A 546 -6.02 0.09 -21.43
C ALA A 546 -7.28 -0.64 -20.92
N GLU A 547 -7.59 -0.55 -19.62
CA GLU A 547 -8.84 -1.10 -19.03
C GLU A 547 -10.07 -0.40 -19.62
N ILE A 548 -10.02 0.93 -19.76
CA ILE A 548 -11.10 1.71 -20.39
C ILE A 548 -11.32 1.27 -21.84
N CYS A 549 -10.25 1.09 -22.63
CA CYS A 549 -10.36 0.57 -24.00
C CYS A 549 -11.04 -0.79 -24.04
N MET A 550 -10.66 -1.72 -23.16
CA MET A 550 -11.26 -3.05 -23.14
C MET A 550 -12.72 -3.03 -22.70
N SER A 551 -13.08 -2.23 -21.69
CA SER A 551 -14.48 -1.99 -21.30
C SER A 551 -15.35 -1.54 -22.48
N VAL A 552 -14.84 -0.61 -23.29
CA VAL A 552 -15.56 -0.10 -24.47
C VAL A 552 -15.61 -1.14 -25.60
N VAL A 553 -14.57 -1.95 -25.80
CA VAL A 553 -14.57 -3.05 -26.77
C VAL A 553 -15.55 -4.16 -26.35
N GLU A 554 -15.69 -4.45 -25.06
CA GLU A 554 -16.63 -5.44 -24.54
C GLU A 554 -18.10 -5.00 -24.66
N GLU A 555 -18.40 -3.71 -24.42
CA GLU A 555 -19.77 -3.24 -24.24
C GLU A 555 -20.30 -2.28 -25.33
N SER A 556 -19.42 -1.67 -26.12
CA SER A 556 -19.78 -0.56 -27.02
C SER A 556 -19.04 -0.58 -28.37
N PHE A 557 -18.32 -1.66 -28.71
CA PHE A 557 -17.54 -1.76 -29.95
C PHE A 557 -18.31 -1.41 -31.22
N ALA A 558 -19.58 -1.82 -31.31
CA ALA A 558 -20.46 -1.54 -32.46
C ALA A 558 -20.80 -0.05 -32.67
N TYR A 559 -20.46 0.82 -31.71
CA TYR A 559 -20.64 2.27 -31.78
C TYR A 559 -19.34 3.02 -32.10
N LEU A 560 -18.18 2.36 -32.19
CA LEU A 560 -16.92 3.05 -32.45
C LEU A 560 -16.77 3.39 -33.94
N ASP A 561 -16.88 4.68 -34.26
CA ASP A 561 -16.59 5.23 -35.59
C ASP A 561 -15.09 5.33 -35.88
N ALA A 562 -14.24 5.28 -34.84
CA ALA A 562 -12.79 5.40 -34.94
C ALA A 562 -12.07 4.54 -33.87
N PRO A 563 -10.79 4.18 -34.07
CA PRO A 563 -9.97 3.57 -33.02
C PRO A 563 -9.89 4.45 -31.76
N VAL A 564 -9.82 3.82 -30.59
CA VAL A 564 -9.64 4.55 -29.32
C VAL A 564 -8.22 5.11 -29.25
N GLU A 565 -8.12 6.42 -29.00
CA GLU A 565 -6.85 7.11 -28.79
C GLU A 565 -6.47 7.07 -27.29
N ARG A 566 -5.21 6.74 -26.99
CA ARG A 566 -4.69 6.75 -25.61
C ARG A 566 -3.55 7.75 -25.48
N ILE A 567 -3.70 8.67 -24.54
CA ILE A 567 -2.71 9.68 -24.16
C ILE A 567 -2.28 9.36 -22.73
N ALA A 568 -0.97 9.15 -22.58
CA ALA A 568 -0.31 8.65 -21.38
C ALA A 568 1.02 9.37 -21.18
N GLY A 569 1.65 9.22 -20.03
CA GLY A 569 3.06 9.62 -19.85
C GLY A 569 3.99 8.88 -20.82
N ALA A 570 5.18 9.41 -21.03
CA ALA A 570 6.22 8.72 -21.79
C ALA A 570 6.67 7.46 -21.06
N ASP A 571 7.05 6.41 -21.80
CA ASP A 571 7.46 5.10 -21.26
C ASP A 571 8.92 5.11 -20.77
N VAL A 572 9.24 6.08 -19.90
CA VAL A 572 10.57 6.33 -19.32
C VAL A 572 10.44 6.79 -17.86
N PRO A 573 11.45 6.53 -17.00
CA PRO A 573 11.52 7.17 -15.69
C PRO A 573 11.57 8.71 -15.84
N MET A 574 10.85 9.45 -15.00
CA MET A 574 10.67 10.89 -15.17
C MET A 574 12.02 11.65 -15.21
N PRO A 575 12.35 12.34 -16.31
CA PRO A 575 13.56 13.14 -16.41
C PRO A 575 13.45 14.44 -15.60
N TYR A 576 14.56 14.89 -15.00
CA TYR A 576 14.61 16.12 -14.21
C TYR A 576 14.71 17.42 -15.06
N ALA A 577 15.29 17.34 -16.25
CA ALA A 577 15.47 18.54 -17.08
C ALA A 577 14.10 19.03 -17.58
N ALA A 578 13.74 20.29 -17.28
CA ALA A 578 12.39 20.82 -17.48
C ALA A 578 11.84 20.68 -18.91
N ASN A 579 12.71 20.76 -19.93
CA ASN A 579 12.33 20.53 -21.32
C ASN A 579 11.95 19.05 -21.60
N LEU A 580 12.61 18.10 -20.95
CA LEU A 580 12.30 16.67 -21.04
C LEU A 580 11.13 16.28 -20.14
N GLU A 581 11.01 16.87 -18.94
CA GLU A 581 9.88 16.64 -18.02
C GLU A 581 8.56 17.02 -18.69
N ARG A 582 8.53 18.18 -19.37
CA ARG A 582 7.39 18.63 -20.18
C ARG A 582 7.05 17.69 -21.34
N MET A 583 8.04 17.02 -21.94
CA MET A 583 7.82 16.03 -23.00
C MET A 583 7.40 14.65 -22.46
N ALA A 584 7.65 14.37 -21.17
CA ALA A 584 7.32 13.10 -20.54
C ALA A 584 5.89 13.02 -19.96
N VAL A 585 5.20 14.16 -19.85
CA VAL A 585 3.83 14.30 -19.30
C VAL A 585 2.89 14.85 -20.39
N PRO A 586 1.66 14.32 -20.55
CA PRO A 586 0.71 14.82 -21.53
C PRO A 586 0.48 16.33 -21.47
N GLN A 587 0.49 16.97 -22.63
CA GLN A 587 0.15 18.38 -22.80
C GLN A 587 -1.26 18.53 -23.39
N VAL A 588 -1.85 19.71 -23.25
CA VAL A 588 -3.17 20.03 -23.85
C VAL A 588 -3.19 19.77 -25.36
N ASP A 589 -2.10 20.10 -26.06
CA ASP A 589 -1.94 19.89 -27.50
C ASP A 589 -1.98 18.41 -27.90
N ASP A 590 -1.54 17.48 -27.04
CA ASP A 590 -1.62 16.03 -27.29
C ASP A 590 -3.08 15.58 -27.35
N ILE A 591 -3.88 16.05 -26.39
CA ILE A 591 -5.32 15.76 -26.29
C ILE A 591 -6.05 16.36 -27.50
N VAL A 592 -5.74 17.61 -27.87
CA VAL A 592 -6.31 18.27 -29.06
C VAL A 592 -5.95 17.52 -30.34
N ARG A 593 -4.69 17.09 -30.52
CA ARG A 593 -4.26 16.30 -31.68
C ARG A 593 -4.97 14.94 -31.74
N ALA A 594 -5.08 14.25 -30.61
CA ALA A 594 -5.76 12.95 -30.52
C ALA A 594 -7.25 13.05 -30.86
N ALA A 595 -7.95 14.02 -30.27
CA ALA A 595 -9.36 14.27 -30.58
C ALA A 595 -9.59 14.62 -32.06
N LYS A 596 -8.70 15.43 -32.67
CA LYS A 596 -8.75 15.70 -34.12
C LYS A 596 -8.57 14.45 -34.97
N ARG A 597 -7.62 13.57 -34.63
CA ARG A 597 -7.43 12.28 -35.32
C ARG A 597 -8.67 11.38 -35.20
N ALA A 598 -9.22 11.21 -34.00
CA ALA A 598 -10.45 10.44 -33.78
C ALA A 598 -11.64 10.99 -34.57
N CYS A 599 -11.76 12.33 -34.67
CA CYS A 599 -12.78 13.02 -35.45
C CYS A 599 -12.45 13.15 -36.96
N TYR A 600 -11.42 12.46 -37.46
CA TYR A 600 -10.96 12.50 -38.86
C TYR A 600 -10.72 13.92 -39.42
N ARG A 601 -10.30 14.87 -38.56
CA ARG A 601 -9.89 16.21 -38.99
C ARG A 601 -8.40 16.22 -39.33
N ALA A 602 -8.03 16.99 -40.35
CA ALA A 602 -6.65 17.13 -40.78
C ALA A 602 -5.79 17.69 -39.64
N VAL A 603 -4.79 16.91 -39.21
CA VAL A 603 -3.73 17.36 -38.28
C VAL A 603 -2.52 17.74 -39.14
N PRO A 604 -1.96 18.96 -39.01
CA PRO A 604 -0.72 19.32 -39.68
C PRO A 604 0.39 18.34 -39.31
N VAL A 605 1.04 17.75 -40.32
CA VAL A 605 1.97 16.59 -40.19
C VAL A 605 3.24 16.91 -39.39
N ALA A 606 3.51 18.19 -39.11
CA ALA A 606 4.77 18.71 -38.56
C ALA A 606 5.05 18.38 -37.07
N ALA A 607 4.25 17.56 -36.39
CA ALA A 607 4.37 17.31 -34.96
C ALA A 607 4.18 15.82 -34.55
N THR A 608 4.71 14.92 -35.35
CA THR A 608 4.86 13.48 -35.01
C THR A 608 6.33 13.18 -34.66
N ALA A 609 6.73 13.54 -33.44
CA ALA A 609 8.00 13.21 -32.83
C ALA A 609 7.82 13.08 -31.31
#